data_AF-A0A4P6EUE2-F1
#
_entry.id   AF-A0A4P6EUE2-F1
#
_cell.length_a   1.000
_cell.length_b   1.000
_cell.length_c   1.000
_cell.angle_alpha   90.00
_cell.angle_beta   90.00
_cell.angle_gamma   90.00
#
_symmetry.space_group_name_H-M   'P 1'
#
loop_
_entity.id
_entity.type
_entity.pdbx_description
1 polymer ?
#
loop_
_entity_poly.entity_id
_entity_poly.type
_entity_poly.pdbx_seq_one_letter_code
_entity_poly.pdbx_strand_id
1 'polypeptide(L)'
;MNKKWLMTAGLTAMLLTSAAVPGAYAQGSHPGNPEQAPGEQRNWHGEGNKQLTQEQREAHRLERLREMAQYFGIQTDGKNADQLKQELEVAREKDKAKWDAFVAEHKAKRLETLRRIASMHGIETEGKTAEQLRDELRKLHKEQAEKGEKRTQAESAVEPTPAPTPTPAPTPAPTVAPIETEKPAPTAAPTPAPTPEPKGKDKGGKDKGKEKK
;
A
#
# COMPACT_ATOMS: atom_id res chain seq x y z
N MET A 1 34.23 13.60 -45.70
CA MET A 1 34.89 13.54 -44.37
C MET A 1 34.24 12.44 -43.58
N ASN A 2 34.99 11.37 -43.34
CA ASN A 2 34.51 10.08 -42.83
C ASN A 2 34.80 9.97 -41.35
N LYS A 3 33.81 9.61 -40.52
CA LYS A 3 34.04 8.86 -39.27
C LYS A 3 32.90 7.84 -39.06
N LYS A 4 33.18 6.63 -39.52
CA LYS A 4 32.53 5.38 -39.13
C LYS A 4 33.10 4.98 -37.77
N TRP A 5 32.27 4.61 -36.81
CA TRP A 5 32.62 3.88 -35.59
C TRP A 5 31.53 2.82 -35.39
N LEU A 6 31.73 1.62 -35.94
CA LEU A 6 32.22 0.41 -35.26
C LEU A 6 31.32 -0.04 -34.10
N MET A 7 30.37 -0.90 -34.51
CA MET A 7 29.68 -1.88 -33.69
C MET A 7 30.70 -2.79 -33.00
N THR A 8 30.63 -2.91 -31.68
CA THR A 8 31.18 -4.05 -30.94
C THR A 8 30.03 -4.90 -30.43
N ALA A 9 29.80 -6.00 -31.14
CA ALA A 9 29.14 -7.17 -30.61
C ALA A 9 30.04 -7.78 -29.52
N GLY A 10 29.47 -8.08 -28.36
CA GLY A 10 30.13 -8.72 -27.24
C GLY A 10 29.11 -9.55 -26.47
N LEU A 11 28.99 -10.81 -26.88
CA LEU A 11 28.11 -11.85 -26.38
C LEU A 11 28.64 -12.35 -25.04
N THR A 12 27.83 -12.37 -23.97
CA THR A 12 28.11 -13.21 -22.80
C THR A 12 26.80 -13.69 -22.17
N ALA A 13 26.31 -14.80 -22.70
CA ALA A 13 25.38 -15.66 -22.00
C ALA A 13 26.17 -16.36 -20.87
N MET A 14 25.88 -16.03 -19.62
CA MET A 14 26.23 -16.89 -18.49
C MET A 14 24.97 -17.56 -17.99
N LEU A 15 24.80 -18.81 -18.42
CA LEU A 15 23.96 -19.80 -17.76
C LEU A 15 24.48 -19.97 -16.33
N LEU A 16 23.67 -19.60 -15.32
CA LEU A 16 23.82 -20.16 -13.98
C LEU A 16 22.64 -21.09 -13.70
N THR A 17 22.92 -22.37 -13.90
CA THR A 17 22.22 -23.49 -13.29
C THR A 17 22.43 -23.41 -11.78
N SER A 18 21.36 -23.33 -10.98
CA SER A 18 21.42 -23.63 -9.56
C SER A 18 20.17 -24.36 -9.09
N ALA A 19 20.47 -25.38 -8.29
CA ALA A 19 19.65 -26.52 -7.92
C ALA A 19 18.32 -26.18 -7.26
N ALA A 20 17.34 -27.07 -7.50
CA ALA A 20 16.21 -27.26 -6.62
C ALA A 20 16.70 -27.71 -5.23
N VAL A 21 16.27 -27.01 -4.19
CA VAL A 21 16.36 -27.45 -2.80
C VAL A 21 14.94 -27.77 -2.34
N PRO A 22 14.62 -29.03 -1.99
CA PRO A 22 13.40 -29.35 -1.25
C PRO A 22 13.61 -28.96 0.22
N GLY A 23 13.20 -27.75 0.57
CA GLY A 23 13.21 -27.24 1.95
C GLY A 23 11.81 -27.24 2.53
N ALA A 24 11.50 -28.27 3.32
CA ALA A 24 10.36 -28.29 4.20
C ALA A 24 10.57 -27.23 5.31
N TYR A 25 9.62 -26.31 5.45
CA TYR A 25 9.36 -25.61 6.71
C TYR A 25 7.91 -25.83 7.07
N ALA A 26 7.73 -26.67 8.09
CA ALA A 26 6.56 -26.64 8.92
C ALA A 26 6.57 -25.36 9.77
N GLN A 27 5.37 -24.96 10.18
CA GLN A 27 5.07 -24.26 11.42
C GLN A 27 5.17 -22.72 11.41
N GLY A 28 3.99 -22.11 11.34
CA GLY A 28 3.75 -20.70 11.60
C GLY A 28 2.26 -20.47 11.81
N SER A 29 1.78 -20.87 12.99
CA SER A 29 0.47 -20.54 13.54
C SER A 29 0.06 -19.12 13.16
N HIS A 30 -1.13 -18.97 12.57
CA HIS A 30 -1.78 -17.67 12.42
C HIS A 30 -2.60 -17.42 13.69
N PRO A 31 -2.15 -16.58 14.64
CA PRO A 31 -3.04 -16.01 15.62
C PRO A 31 -3.78 -14.82 14.99
N GLY A 32 -5.10 -14.82 15.16
CA GLY A 32 -5.87 -13.58 15.28
C GLY A 32 -6.29 -12.93 13.96
N ASN A 33 -7.49 -13.27 13.54
CA ASN A 33 -8.41 -12.33 12.94
C ASN A 33 -8.78 -11.26 14.01
N PRO A 34 -8.36 -9.99 13.92
CA PRO A 34 -9.03 -8.95 14.69
C PRO A 34 -10.35 -8.65 13.98
N GLU A 35 -11.39 -9.31 14.48
CA GLU A 35 -12.77 -8.91 14.32
C GLU A 35 -12.87 -7.40 14.54
N GLN A 36 -13.31 -6.72 13.48
CA GLN A 36 -13.48 -5.27 13.41
C GLN A 36 -14.54 -4.85 14.44
N ALA A 37 -14.08 -4.35 15.58
CA ALA A 37 -14.90 -3.51 16.45
C ALA A 37 -15.14 -2.16 15.76
N PRO A 38 -16.40 -1.70 15.62
CA PRO A 38 -16.70 -0.39 15.09
C PRO A 38 -16.64 0.65 16.22
N GLY A 39 -15.78 1.66 16.06
CA GLY A 39 -15.93 2.93 16.78
C GLY A 39 -14.91 3.24 17.87
N GLU A 40 -13.61 3.18 17.58
CA GLU A 40 -12.63 3.96 18.34
C GLU A 40 -12.25 5.23 17.58
N GLN A 41 -12.69 6.35 18.13
CA GLN A 41 -12.17 7.68 17.82
C GLN A 41 -10.64 7.63 17.96
N ARG A 42 -9.93 7.71 16.85
CA ARG A 42 -8.47 7.78 16.85
C ARG A 42 -8.05 9.08 17.49
N ASN A 43 -7.65 8.99 18.75
CA ASN A 43 -6.92 10.02 19.48
C ASN A 43 -5.59 10.27 18.77
N TRP A 44 -5.57 11.24 17.85
CA TRP A 44 -4.43 11.53 16.97
C TRP A 44 -3.34 12.38 17.61
N HIS A 45 -3.42 12.65 18.92
CA HIS A 45 -2.40 13.36 19.69
C HIS A 45 -2.37 12.82 21.11
N GLY A 46 -1.27 12.17 21.52
CA GLY A 46 -1.04 12.02 22.96
C GLY A 46 -0.27 10.80 23.46
N GLU A 47 0.04 9.77 22.67
CA GLU A 47 0.77 8.61 23.20
C GLU A 47 1.92 8.15 22.32
N GLY A 48 3.13 8.37 22.84
CA GLY A 48 4.29 7.59 22.48
C GLY A 48 5.01 8.08 21.23
N ASN A 49 6.08 8.84 21.45
CA ASN A 49 7.31 8.66 20.69
C ASN A 49 7.83 7.22 20.93
N LYS A 50 7.06 6.19 20.53
CA LYS A 50 7.58 4.85 20.33
C LYS A 50 8.50 5.01 19.14
N GLN A 51 9.78 5.23 19.44
CA GLN A 51 10.82 5.26 18.42
C GLN A 51 10.61 4.00 17.59
N LEU A 52 10.12 4.18 16.37
CA LEU A 52 9.97 3.10 15.41
C LEU A 52 11.31 2.39 15.40
N THR A 53 11.34 1.09 15.72
CA THR A 53 12.60 0.39 15.91
C THR A 53 13.41 0.52 14.62
N GLN A 54 14.75 0.46 14.72
CA GLN A 54 15.58 0.53 13.52
C GLN A 54 15.13 -0.50 12.48
N GLU A 55 14.81 -1.70 12.93
CA GLU A 55 14.25 -2.79 12.11
C GLU A 55 12.94 -2.40 11.43
N GLN A 56 11.99 -1.75 12.13
CA GLN A 56 10.74 -1.30 11.53
C GLN A 56 10.97 -0.21 10.46
N ARG A 57 11.92 0.71 10.68
CA ARG A 57 12.28 1.73 9.69
C ARG A 57 12.93 1.12 8.46
N GLU A 58 13.80 0.14 8.65
CA GLU A 58 14.46 -0.59 7.58
C GLU A 58 13.46 -1.45 6.80
N ALA A 59 12.56 -2.15 7.47
CA ALA A 59 11.49 -2.92 6.85
C ALA A 59 10.59 -2.03 5.99
N HIS A 60 10.10 -0.90 6.53
CA HIS A 60 9.27 0.04 5.77
C HIS A 60 10.04 0.70 4.61
N ARG A 61 11.34 0.98 4.78
CA ARG A 61 12.19 1.49 3.69
C ARG A 61 12.35 0.44 2.60
N LEU A 62 12.58 -0.82 2.96
CA LEU A 62 12.74 -1.94 2.03
C LEU A 62 11.45 -2.21 1.28
N GLU A 63 10.30 -2.20 1.97
CA GLU A 63 8.97 -2.35 1.36
C GLU A 63 8.73 -1.28 0.29
N ARG A 64 9.01 -0.01 0.60
CA ARG A 64 8.90 1.07 -0.37
C ARG A 64 9.83 0.88 -1.57
N LEU A 65 11.05 0.41 -1.36
CA LEU A 65 11.99 0.11 -2.46
C LEU A 65 11.51 -1.06 -3.32
N ARG A 66 10.89 -2.08 -2.72
CA ARG A 66 10.32 -3.22 -3.45
C ARG A 66 9.13 -2.81 -4.31
N GLU A 67 8.23 -1.98 -3.79
CA GLU A 67 7.11 -1.43 -4.56
C GLU A 67 7.61 -0.65 -5.80
N MET A 68 8.62 0.21 -5.59
CA MET A 68 9.27 0.93 -6.69
C MET A 68 9.92 -0.03 -7.68
N ALA A 69 10.68 -1.01 -7.21
CA ALA A 69 11.33 -2.00 -8.05
C ALA A 69 10.32 -2.78 -8.90
N GLN A 70 9.19 -3.22 -8.31
CA GLN A 70 8.10 -3.88 -9.03
C GLN A 70 7.51 -2.98 -10.12
N TYR A 71 7.29 -1.69 -9.86
CA TYR A 71 6.82 -0.73 -10.86
C TYR A 71 7.78 -0.62 -12.06
N PHE A 72 9.09 -0.68 -11.81
CA PHE A 72 10.13 -0.67 -12.84
C PHE A 72 10.43 -2.06 -13.44
N GLY A 73 9.78 -3.13 -12.98
CA GLY A 73 10.03 -4.50 -13.45
C GLY A 73 11.36 -5.09 -12.98
N ILE A 74 11.92 -4.56 -11.88
CA ILE A 74 13.14 -5.06 -11.26
C ILE A 74 12.78 -6.20 -10.30
N GLN A 75 13.44 -7.35 -10.44
CA GLN A 75 13.26 -8.49 -9.54
C GLN A 75 13.68 -8.12 -8.10
N THR A 76 12.85 -8.41 -7.11
CA THR A 76 13.09 -8.03 -5.69
C THR A 76 13.57 -9.18 -4.81
N ASP A 77 13.48 -10.42 -5.27
CA ASP A 77 13.75 -11.60 -4.45
C ASP A 77 15.24 -11.72 -4.11
N GLY A 78 15.53 -11.89 -2.82
CA GLY A 78 16.90 -12.02 -2.31
C GLY A 78 17.74 -10.73 -2.34
N LYS A 79 17.18 -9.59 -2.78
CA LYS A 79 17.92 -8.31 -2.84
C LYS A 79 17.80 -7.51 -1.56
N ASN A 80 18.92 -6.90 -1.16
CA ASN A 80 18.96 -5.94 -0.05
C ASN A 80 18.56 -4.53 -0.51
N ALA A 81 18.19 -3.66 0.43
CA ALA A 81 17.80 -2.28 0.21
C ALA A 81 18.82 -1.48 -0.61
N ASP A 82 20.13 -1.69 -0.40
CA ASP A 82 21.16 -0.95 -1.14
C ASP A 82 21.28 -1.41 -2.59
N GLN A 83 21.14 -2.70 -2.86
CA GLN A 83 21.09 -3.25 -4.22
C GLN A 83 19.87 -2.72 -4.97
N LEU A 84 18.70 -2.71 -4.32
CA LEU A 84 17.48 -2.16 -4.92
C LEU A 84 17.61 -0.67 -5.25
N LYS A 85 18.27 0.12 -4.40
CA LYS A 85 18.53 1.54 -4.70
C LYS A 85 19.40 1.71 -5.93
N GLN A 86 20.50 0.98 -6.02
CA GLN A 86 21.41 1.06 -7.16
C GLN A 86 20.69 0.69 -8.47
N GLU A 87 19.91 -0.39 -8.46
CA GLU A 87 19.14 -0.79 -9.65
C GLU A 87 18.03 0.22 -10.00
N LEU A 88 17.39 0.82 -9.00
CA LEU A 88 16.40 1.89 -9.21
C LEU A 88 17.04 3.17 -9.76
N GLU A 89 18.25 3.53 -9.34
CA GLU A 89 18.99 4.65 -9.89
C GLU A 89 19.31 4.43 -11.37
N VAL A 90 19.79 3.23 -11.71
CA VAL A 90 20.00 2.85 -13.12
C VAL A 90 18.70 2.88 -13.92
N ALA A 91 17.59 2.39 -13.36
CA ALA A 91 16.28 2.44 -14.02
C ALA A 91 15.75 3.87 -14.17
N ARG A 92 16.00 4.74 -13.19
CA ARG A 92 15.66 6.16 -13.23
C ARG A 92 16.42 6.89 -14.34
N GLU A 93 17.70 6.58 -14.51
CA GLU A 93 18.52 7.16 -15.59
C GLU A 93 18.10 6.67 -16.96
N LYS A 94 17.75 5.38 -17.09
CA LYS A 94 17.25 4.79 -18.34
C LYS A 94 15.91 5.39 -18.76
N ASP A 95 14.94 5.45 -17.83
CA ASP A 95 13.56 5.83 -18.11
C ASP A 95 13.07 6.97 -17.22
N LYS A 96 13.70 8.15 -17.35
CA LYS A 96 13.35 9.34 -16.55
C LYS A 96 11.87 9.71 -16.63
N ALA A 97 11.24 9.54 -17.79
CA ALA A 97 9.82 9.82 -17.98
C ALA A 97 8.92 8.90 -17.12
N LYS A 98 9.27 7.59 -17.04
CA LYS A 98 8.54 6.63 -16.19
C LYS A 98 8.70 6.96 -14.71
N TRP A 99 9.89 7.41 -14.30
CA TRP A 99 10.12 7.92 -12.94
C TRP A 99 9.29 9.16 -12.62
N ASP A 100 9.27 10.14 -13.52
CA ASP A 100 8.52 11.36 -13.32
C ASP A 100 7.00 11.07 -13.22
N ALA A 101 6.48 10.13 -14.02
CA ALA A 101 5.10 9.65 -13.93
C ALA A 101 4.80 8.95 -12.59
N PHE A 102 5.69 8.05 -12.14
CA PHE A 102 5.57 7.38 -10.84
C PHE A 102 5.51 8.38 -9.68
N VAL A 103 6.40 9.38 -9.69
CA VAL A 103 6.46 10.43 -8.67
C VAL A 103 5.19 11.29 -8.72
N ALA A 104 4.69 11.62 -9.91
CA ALA A 104 3.46 12.38 -10.07
C ALA A 104 2.25 11.63 -9.48
N GLU A 105 2.11 10.33 -9.78
CA GLU A 105 1.04 9.49 -9.25
C GLU A 105 1.08 9.42 -7.71
N HIS A 106 2.25 9.19 -7.12
CA HIS A 106 2.40 9.13 -5.66
C HIS A 106 2.17 10.48 -4.99
N LYS A 107 2.58 11.59 -5.63
CA LYS A 107 2.26 12.94 -5.16
C LYS A 107 0.75 13.17 -5.17
N ALA A 108 0.04 12.73 -6.21
CA ALA A 108 -1.41 12.85 -6.29
C ALA A 108 -2.11 12.04 -5.18
N LYS A 109 -1.73 10.77 -4.96
CA LYS A 109 -2.26 9.94 -3.86
C LYS A 109 -2.05 10.58 -2.48
N ARG A 110 -0.85 11.15 -2.26
CA ARG A 110 -0.54 11.86 -1.01
C ARG A 110 -1.37 13.13 -0.85
N LEU A 111 -1.60 13.88 -1.92
CA LEU A 111 -2.47 15.06 -1.89
C LEU A 111 -3.92 14.68 -1.60
N GLU A 112 -4.43 13.61 -2.20
CA GLU A 112 -5.77 13.08 -1.91
C GLU A 112 -5.91 12.68 -0.44
N THR A 113 -4.92 11.97 0.10
CA THR A 113 -4.89 11.61 1.52
C THR A 113 -4.91 12.85 2.41
N LEU A 114 -4.13 13.90 2.07
CA LEU A 114 -4.14 15.16 2.80
C LEU A 114 -5.48 15.87 2.73
N ARG A 115 -6.13 15.90 1.55
CA ARG A 115 -7.47 16.47 1.40
C ARG A 115 -8.48 15.72 2.26
N ARG A 116 -8.44 14.39 2.28
CA ARG A 116 -9.31 13.58 3.15
C ARG A 116 -9.14 13.95 4.63
N ILE A 117 -7.89 14.06 5.10
CA ILE A 117 -7.61 14.45 6.49
C ILE A 117 -8.09 15.88 6.75
N ALA A 118 -7.77 16.84 5.88
CA ALA A 118 -8.22 18.22 6.00
C ALA A 118 -9.75 18.34 6.07
N SER A 119 -10.48 17.63 5.20
CA SER A 119 -11.94 17.57 5.24
C SER A 119 -12.48 17.00 6.55
N MET A 120 -11.82 15.98 7.12
CA MET A 120 -12.20 15.44 8.44
C MET A 120 -12.05 16.48 9.57
N HIS A 121 -11.14 17.45 9.41
CA HIS A 121 -10.93 18.54 10.35
C HIS A 121 -11.71 19.82 9.99
N GLY A 122 -12.60 19.78 8.99
CA GLY A 122 -13.40 20.93 8.58
C GLY A 122 -12.61 22.02 7.85
N ILE A 123 -11.43 21.69 7.31
CA ILE A 123 -10.61 22.60 6.52
C ILE A 123 -11.08 22.54 5.06
N GLU A 124 -11.33 23.70 4.44
CA GLU A 124 -11.63 23.80 3.00
C GLU A 124 -10.47 23.25 2.17
N THR A 125 -10.75 22.36 1.21
CA THR A 125 -9.72 21.66 0.42
C THR A 125 -9.64 22.07 -1.05
N GLU A 126 -10.62 22.82 -1.54
CA GLU A 126 -10.69 23.28 -2.93
C GLU A 126 -9.65 24.38 -3.19
N GLY A 127 -8.93 24.27 -4.31
CA GLY A 127 -7.90 25.25 -4.69
C GLY A 127 -6.60 25.22 -3.88
N LYS A 128 -6.52 24.46 -2.78
CA LYS A 128 -5.32 24.40 -1.93
C LYS A 128 -4.28 23.39 -2.43
N THR A 129 -3.01 23.78 -2.28
CA THR A 129 -1.84 22.93 -2.55
C THR A 129 -1.56 21.98 -1.38
N ALA A 130 -0.74 20.94 -1.63
CA ALA A 130 -0.36 19.98 -0.59
C ALA A 130 0.36 20.63 0.61
N GLU A 131 1.11 21.70 0.37
CA GLU A 131 1.85 22.43 1.40
C GLU A 131 0.91 23.24 2.29
N GLN A 132 -0.01 24.00 1.68
CA GLN A 132 -1.04 24.75 2.40
C GLN A 132 -1.89 23.84 3.30
N LEU A 133 -2.32 22.68 2.79
CA LEU A 133 -3.08 21.71 3.60
C LEU A 133 -2.29 21.19 4.80
N ARG A 134 -0.97 20.97 4.65
CA ARG A 134 -0.11 20.53 5.75
C ARG A 134 0.08 21.62 6.80
N ASP A 135 0.26 22.86 6.37
CA ASP A 135 0.46 23.98 7.28
C ASP A 135 -0.81 24.28 8.07
N GLU A 136 -1.98 24.23 7.43
CA GLU A 136 -3.27 24.39 8.11
C GLU A 136 -3.55 23.24 9.09
N LEU A 137 -3.30 21.98 8.70
CA LEU A 137 -3.42 20.83 9.60
C LEU A 137 -2.46 20.93 10.79
N ARG A 138 -1.21 21.36 10.55
CA ARG A 138 -0.22 21.59 11.61
C ARG A 138 -0.69 22.68 12.57
N LYS A 139 -1.20 23.79 12.05
CA LYS A 139 -1.72 24.91 12.84
C LYS A 139 -2.91 24.47 13.69
N LEU A 140 -3.86 23.75 13.10
CA LEU A 140 -5.04 23.23 13.80
C LEU A 140 -4.63 22.31 14.96
N HIS A 141 -3.70 21.39 14.73
CA HIS A 141 -3.18 20.52 15.78
C HIS A 141 -2.44 21.29 16.88
N LYS A 142 -1.65 22.31 16.53
CA LYS A 142 -0.97 23.17 17.50
C LYS A 142 -1.96 23.95 18.36
N GLU A 143 -3.00 24.54 17.76
CA GLU A 143 -4.04 25.27 18.49
C GLU A 143 -4.86 24.36 19.40
N GLN A 144 -5.14 23.12 18.98
CA GLN A 144 -5.80 22.12 19.81
C GLN A 144 -4.95 21.73 21.02
N ALA A 145 -3.63 21.54 20.83
CA ALA A 145 -2.71 21.27 21.92
C ALA A 145 -2.66 22.42 22.94
N GLU A 146 -2.51 23.66 22.47
CA GLU A 146 -2.49 24.85 23.34
C GLU A 146 -3.82 25.09 24.08
N LYS A 147 -4.97 24.82 23.45
CA LYS A 147 -6.27 24.91 24.11
C LYS A 147 -6.47 23.80 25.15
N GLY A 148 -5.98 22.59 24.90
CA GLY A 148 -6.00 21.49 25.84
C GLY A 148 -5.21 21.79 27.12
N GLU A 149 -4.00 22.35 26.98
CA GLU A 149 -3.15 22.74 28.11
C GLU A 149 -3.76 23.87 28.97
N LYS A 150 -4.47 24.81 28.36
CA LYS A 150 -5.15 25.89 29.12
C LYS A 150 -6.38 25.39 29.87
N ARG A 151 -7.05 24.34 29.39
CA ARG A 151 -8.23 23.75 30.07
C ARG A 151 -7.81 22.96 31.31
N THR A 152 -6.69 22.23 31.26
CA THR A 152 -6.18 21.47 32.41
C THR A 152 -5.65 22.35 33.55
N GLN A 153 -5.21 23.59 33.28
CA GLN A 153 -4.82 24.54 34.34
C GLN A 153 -6.01 25.29 34.97
N ALA A 154 -7.10 25.52 34.22
CA ALA A 154 -8.28 26.19 34.76
C ALA A 154 -9.21 25.23 35.57
N GLU A 155 -9.14 23.93 35.31
CA GLU A 155 -9.98 22.91 35.99
C GLU A 155 -9.40 22.37 37.30
N SER A 156 -8.21 22.84 37.72
CA SER A 156 -7.66 22.56 39.07
C SER A 156 -8.05 23.60 40.13
N ALA A 157 -8.92 24.56 39.83
CA ALA A 157 -9.33 25.63 40.76
C ALA A 157 -10.84 25.74 41.01
N VAL A 158 -11.65 24.76 40.61
CA VAL A 158 -13.10 24.78 40.88
C VAL A 158 -13.42 23.84 42.04
N GLU A 159 -13.82 24.47 43.15
CA GLU A 159 -14.45 23.90 44.35
C GLU A 159 -15.52 22.83 44.00
N PRO A 160 -15.69 21.76 44.80
CA PRO A 160 -16.59 20.65 44.45
C PRO A 160 -18.03 21.15 44.26
N THR A 161 -18.47 21.16 43.02
CA THR A 161 -19.86 21.43 42.65
C THR A 161 -20.74 20.31 43.25
N PRO A 162 -21.88 20.63 43.89
CA PRO A 162 -22.73 19.63 44.54
C PRO A 162 -23.18 18.56 43.54
N ALA A 163 -23.18 17.32 44.02
CA ALA A 163 -23.51 16.13 43.24
C ALA A 163 -24.83 16.32 42.46
N PRO A 164 -24.85 16.05 41.14
CA PRO A 164 -26.08 16.14 40.37
C PRO A 164 -27.10 15.15 40.94
N THR A 165 -28.31 15.64 41.19
CA THR A 165 -29.45 14.82 41.57
C THR A 165 -29.67 13.74 40.50
N PRO A 166 -29.88 12.46 40.86
CA PRO A 166 -29.98 11.39 39.89
C PRO A 166 -31.09 11.66 38.87
N THR A 167 -30.71 11.79 37.61
CA THR A 167 -31.63 11.82 36.48
C THR A 167 -32.42 10.51 36.46
N PRO A 168 -33.77 10.54 36.37
CA PRO A 168 -34.57 9.32 36.32
C PRO A 168 -34.14 8.44 35.15
N ALA A 169 -34.08 7.13 35.41
CA ALA A 169 -33.63 6.13 34.44
C ALA A 169 -34.48 6.21 33.15
N PRO A 170 -33.85 6.14 31.96
CA PRO A 170 -34.60 6.14 30.71
C PRO A 170 -35.53 4.92 30.69
N THR A 171 -36.80 5.18 30.39
CA THR A 171 -37.79 4.14 30.09
C THR A 171 -37.28 3.33 28.89
N PRO A 172 -37.21 1.99 28.97
CA PRO A 172 -36.72 1.18 27.85
C PRO A 172 -37.62 1.37 26.63
N ALA A 173 -36.99 1.66 25.49
CA ALA A 173 -37.65 1.73 24.20
C ALA A 173 -38.24 0.36 23.81
N PRO A 174 -39.36 0.31 23.07
CA PRO A 174 -39.98 -0.94 22.67
C PRO A 174 -39.03 -1.77 21.80
N THR A 175 -38.77 -3.00 22.22
CA THR A 175 -38.07 -4.03 21.45
C THR A 175 -38.81 -4.29 20.16
N VAL A 176 -38.24 -3.84 19.03
CA VAL A 176 -38.72 -4.18 17.69
C VAL A 176 -38.46 -5.67 17.46
N ALA A 177 -39.51 -6.41 17.08
CA ALA A 177 -39.42 -7.82 16.76
C ALA A 177 -38.41 -8.06 15.62
N PRO A 178 -37.64 -9.16 15.65
CA PRO A 178 -36.67 -9.48 14.61
C PRO A 178 -37.38 -9.63 13.26
N ILE A 179 -36.97 -8.81 12.29
CA ILE A 179 -37.34 -8.97 10.89
C ILE A 179 -36.61 -10.22 10.39
N GLU A 180 -37.38 -11.21 9.94
CA GLU A 180 -36.84 -12.42 9.33
C GLU A 180 -36.10 -12.04 8.04
N THR A 181 -34.77 -12.13 8.08
CA THR A 181 -33.93 -11.99 6.90
C THR A 181 -34.15 -13.18 5.98
N GLU A 182 -34.69 -12.91 4.79
CA GLU A 182 -34.84 -13.91 3.74
C GLU A 182 -33.49 -14.51 3.37
N LYS A 183 -33.47 -15.85 3.36
CA LYS A 183 -32.34 -16.68 2.96
C LYS A 183 -31.99 -16.39 1.49
N PRO A 184 -30.75 -15.96 1.16
CA PRO A 184 -30.38 -15.71 -0.22
C PRO A 184 -30.46 -17.02 -1.04
N ALA A 185 -31.06 -16.90 -2.23
CA ALA A 185 -31.18 -17.99 -3.19
C ALA A 185 -29.77 -18.47 -3.65
N PRO A 186 -29.60 -19.77 -3.93
CA PRO A 186 -28.31 -20.31 -4.34
C PRO A 186 -27.85 -19.71 -5.66
N THR A 187 -26.69 -19.05 -5.63
CA THR A 187 -25.98 -18.57 -6.82
C THR A 187 -25.63 -19.76 -7.72
N ALA A 188 -26.05 -19.69 -8.98
CA ALA A 188 -25.78 -20.72 -9.98
C ALA A 188 -24.26 -20.94 -10.15
N ALA A 189 -23.87 -22.21 -10.22
CA ALA A 189 -22.48 -22.62 -10.41
C ALA A 189 -21.91 -22.05 -11.73
N PRO A 190 -20.63 -21.64 -11.75
CA PRO A 190 -20.00 -21.15 -12.97
C PRO A 190 -19.93 -22.26 -14.02
N THR A 191 -20.38 -21.94 -15.24
CA THR A 191 -20.25 -22.77 -16.43
C THR A 191 -18.77 -23.08 -16.69
N PRO A 192 -18.36 -24.34 -16.89
CA PRO A 192 -16.97 -24.68 -17.17
C PRO A 192 -16.50 -24.06 -18.48
N ALA A 193 -15.27 -23.55 -18.48
CA ALA A 193 -14.61 -22.99 -19.65
C ALA A 193 -14.41 -24.05 -20.75
N PRO A 194 -14.50 -23.67 -22.03
CA PRO A 194 -14.32 -24.59 -23.14
C PRO A 194 -12.88 -25.15 -23.18
N THR A 195 -12.78 -26.48 -23.25
CA THR A 195 -11.55 -27.23 -23.46
C THR A 195 -10.85 -26.77 -24.75
N PRO A 196 -9.56 -26.38 -24.71
CA PRO A 196 -8.82 -26.07 -25.92
C PRO A 196 -8.59 -27.34 -26.76
N GLU A 197 -9.00 -27.29 -28.02
CA GLU A 197 -8.74 -28.35 -29.01
C GLU A 197 -7.23 -28.56 -29.23
N PRO A 198 -6.77 -29.82 -29.37
CA PRO A 198 -5.38 -30.12 -29.71
C PRO A 198 -5.08 -29.72 -31.15
N LYS A 199 -4.28 -28.66 -31.35
CA LYS A 199 -3.69 -28.33 -32.66
C LYS A 199 -2.81 -29.49 -33.13
N GLY A 200 -3.13 -29.94 -34.33
CA GLY A 200 -2.60 -31.13 -34.98
C GLY A 200 -1.08 -31.14 -35.14
N LYS A 201 -0.55 -32.35 -35.00
CA LYS A 201 0.77 -32.76 -35.47
C LYS A 201 0.81 -32.62 -36.99
N ASP A 202 1.51 -31.61 -37.48
CA ASP A 202 1.90 -31.57 -38.89
C ASP A 202 3.05 -32.57 -39.10
N LYS A 203 2.71 -33.68 -39.74
CA LYS A 203 3.64 -34.69 -40.24
C LYS A 203 3.80 -34.44 -41.73
N GLY A 204 5.06 -34.33 -42.17
CA GLY A 204 5.46 -34.81 -43.48
C GLY A 204 5.91 -33.73 -44.45
N GLY A 205 7.19 -33.78 -44.79
CA GLY A 205 7.78 -32.93 -45.83
C GLY A 205 9.18 -33.39 -46.20
N LYS A 206 9.29 -34.68 -46.53
CA LYS A 206 10.45 -35.28 -47.19
C LYS A 206 10.48 -34.76 -48.61
N ASP A 207 11.41 -33.87 -48.95
CA ASP A 207 11.76 -33.64 -50.35
C ASP A 207 13.26 -33.89 -50.56
N LYS A 208 13.51 -34.97 -51.29
CA LYS A 208 14.78 -35.30 -51.93
C LYS A 208 14.67 -34.80 -53.37
N GLY A 209 15.48 -33.84 -53.77
CA GLY A 209 15.68 -33.49 -55.18
C GLY A 209 16.94 -32.64 -55.30
N LYS A 210 18.07 -33.25 -55.65
CA LYS A 210 18.57 -33.47 -57.02
C LYS A 210 19.29 -32.24 -57.59
N GLU A 211 20.54 -32.52 -57.98
CA GLU A 211 21.29 -32.02 -59.13
C GLU A 211 21.05 -30.57 -59.59
N LYS A 212 22.13 -29.79 -59.67
CA LYS A 212 22.74 -29.46 -60.96
C LYS A 212 24.10 -28.77 -60.80
N LYS A 213 25.08 -29.39 -61.45
CA LYS A 213 26.30 -28.84 -62.09
C LYS A 213 27.19 -27.85 -61.35
#